data_AF-A0A3L7TA37-F1
#
_entry.id   AF-A0A3L7TA37-F1
#
_cell.length_a   1.000
_cell.length_b   1.000
_cell.length_c   1.000
_cell.angle_alpha   90.00
_cell.angle_beta   90.00
_cell.angle_gamma   90.00
#
_symmetry.space_group_name_H-M   'P 1'
#
loop_
_entity.id
_entity.type
_entity.pdbx_description
1 polymer ?
#
loop_
_entity_poly.entity_id
_entity_poly.type
_entity_poly.pdbx_seq_one_letter_code
_entity_poly.pdbx_strand_id
1 'polypeptide(L)'
;MVSAADFPLRIDLTEMIFATSGATVTTVTHWSVMVWEGTPAAGTLVYTYSSDGKILPHLTMQPGTNGTNIQFLIDPGDPEQMIIQDNGSHTFSIGYRIDHHNNQTQNPCFFAPPAGSNAFPTTDVGGLSSPSSNWLYLLNCGQFGCGVGWKTFAQLPTGCRPSGDWVMRCTWTPITCSFPGTCCLTNGTCQNVTSAACASLGGVFGGEGSTCTAQTCAANSCPCCFVATGGCVTLPPASCVAAGGIAGPTGQTCTGYTCFPTGACCLLDGTCIGPVSPDACLSQEGVYKGNGSVCTAGLCPAPMGAACFGTGFCLTLTEADALNAGASWQGPGTSCVDANANGIADACEVSNPADVNGDGVVNAADLAQVLGDWGTNAAASDINDDGTVDAQDLASLLAEWG
;
A
#
# COMPACT_ATOMS: atom_id res chain seq x y z
N MET A 1 -19.40 -6.32 10.72
CA MET A 1 -19.35 -7.77 10.43
C MET A 1 -19.63 -7.91 8.95
N VAL A 2 -18.75 -8.59 8.22
CA VAL A 2 -18.95 -8.84 6.79
C VAL A 2 -19.83 -10.08 6.68
N SER A 3 -20.88 -9.99 5.87
CA SER A 3 -21.84 -11.05 5.57
C SER A 3 -21.56 -11.67 4.21
N ALA A 4 -22.11 -12.85 3.94
CA ALA A 4 -21.96 -13.51 2.64
C ALA A 4 -22.46 -12.61 1.48
N ALA A 5 -23.56 -11.86 1.70
CA ALA A 5 -24.10 -10.94 0.71
C ALA A 5 -23.15 -9.79 0.32
N ASP A 6 -22.07 -9.56 1.07
CA ASP A 6 -21.04 -8.55 0.76
C ASP A 6 -20.02 -9.03 -0.28
N PHE A 7 -20.11 -10.28 -0.78
CA PHE A 7 -19.20 -10.88 -1.75
C PHE A 7 -19.88 -11.26 -3.08
N PRO A 8 -20.48 -10.30 -3.81
CA PRO A 8 -21.01 -10.58 -5.14
C PRO A 8 -19.89 -10.83 -6.14
N LEU A 9 -20.14 -11.72 -7.09
CA LEU A 9 -19.28 -11.95 -8.25
C LEU A 9 -20.05 -11.79 -9.55
N ARG A 10 -19.36 -11.30 -10.57
CA ARG A 10 -19.85 -11.29 -11.96
C ARG A 10 -19.30 -12.50 -12.69
N ILE A 11 -20.15 -13.25 -13.36
CA ILE A 11 -19.72 -14.26 -14.31
C ILE A 11 -19.39 -13.56 -15.63
N ASP A 12 -18.13 -13.63 -16.08
CA ASP A 12 -17.68 -12.96 -17.31
C ASP A 12 -17.85 -13.87 -18.54
N LEU A 13 -17.53 -15.16 -18.41
CA LEU A 13 -17.60 -16.14 -19.50
C LEU A 13 -17.80 -17.53 -18.92
N THR A 14 -18.71 -18.30 -19.51
CA THR A 14 -18.85 -19.74 -19.30
C THR A 14 -18.63 -20.48 -20.61
N GLU A 15 -17.90 -21.58 -20.57
CA GLU A 15 -17.56 -22.36 -21.76
C GLU A 15 -17.77 -23.85 -21.55
N MET A 16 -18.15 -24.56 -22.61
CA MET A 16 -18.19 -26.04 -22.63
C MET A 16 -17.93 -26.60 -24.02
N ILE A 17 -17.14 -27.67 -24.08
CA ILE A 17 -16.89 -28.40 -25.33
C ILE A 17 -17.97 -29.47 -25.56
N PHE A 18 -18.55 -29.42 -26.75
CA PHE A 18 -19.40 -30.46 -27.30
C PHE A 18 -18.68 -31.13 -28.48
N ALA A 19 -18.93 -32.42 -28.67
CA ALA A 19 -18.36 -33.17 -29.79
C ALA A 19 -19.38 -34.06 -30.47
N THR A 20 -19.15 -34.30 -31.76
CA THR A 20 -19.71 -35.43 -32.50
C THR A 20 -18.65 -36.51 -32.66
N SER A 21 -19.07 -37.78 -32.70
CA SER A 21 -18.18 -38.90 -32.99
C SER A 21 -18.76 -39.72 -34.13
N GLY A 22 -18.13 -39.63 -35.30
CA GLY A 22 -18.58 -40.33 -36.51
C GLY A 22 -20.00 -39.94 -36.95
N ALA A 23 -20.40 -38.67 -36.78
CA ALA A 23 -21.74 -38.25 -37.19
C ALA A 23 -21.92 -38.39 -38.71
N THR A 24 -23.02 -38.99 -39.16
CA THR A 24 -23.32 -39.19 -40.58
C THR A 24 -24.18 -38.07 -41.16
N VAL A 25 -24.72 -37.22 -40.29
CA VAL A 25 -25.59 -36.09 -40.63
C VAL A 25 -25.14 -34.85 -39.88
N THR A 26 -25.49 -33.67 -40.40
CA THR A 26 -25.39 -32.42 -39.63
C THR A 26 -26.28 -32.53 -38.41
N THR A 27 -25.76 -32.13 -37.24
CA THR A 27 -26.51 -32.18 -35.98
C THR A 27 -26.85 -30.77 -35.53
N VAL A 28 -28.10 -30.55 -35.11
CA VAL A 28 -28.56 -29.32 -34.46
C VAL A 28 -28.97 -29.65 -33.03
N THR A 29 -28.24 -29.13 -32.05
CA THR A 29 -28.50 -29.36 -30.62
C THR A 29 -28.96 -28.06 -29.98
N HIS A 30 -30.13 -28.12 -29.32
CA HIS A 30 -30.65 -27.01 -28.54
C HIS A 30 -30.11 -27.17 -27.12
N TRP A 31 -29.50 -26.13 -26.61
CA TRP A 31 -28.80 -26.15 -25.34
C TRP A 31 -29.17 -24.94 -24.49
N SER A 32 -29.04 -25.10 -23.17
CA SER A 32 -29.17 -24.02 -22.21
C SER A 32 -27.93 -23.97 -21.33
N VAL A 33 -27.46 -22.76 -21.03
CA VAL A 33 -26.53 -22.51 -19.92
C VAL A 33 -27.33 -22.16 -18.68
N MET A 34 -26.89 -22.67 -17.54
CA MET A 34 -27.54 -22.54 -16.25
C MET A 34 -26.51 -22.16 -15.20
N VAL A 35 -26.86 -21.24 -14.29
CA VAL A 35 -25.97 -20.78 -13.22
C VAL A 35 -26.71 -20.79 -11.89
N TRP A 36 -26.07 -21.39 -10.88
CA TRP A 36 -26.61 -21.52 -9.53
C TRP A 36 -25.80 -20.75 -8.50
N GLU A 37 -26.49 -20.15 -7.54
CA GLU A 37 -25.95 -19.80 -6.23
C GLU A 37 -25.89 -21.08 -5.37
N GLY A 38 -24.69 -21.57 -5.10
CA GLY A 38 -24.44 -22.86 -4.45
C GLY A 38 -24.26 -24.02 -5.44
N THR A 39 -24.52 -25.23 -4.94
CA THR A 39 -24.47 -26.47 -5.73
C THR A 39 -25.81 -26.68 -6.48
N PRO A 40 -25.85 -27.42 -7.60
CA PRO A 40 -27.12 -27.63 -8.30
C PRO A 40 -28.14 -28.47 -7.51
N ALA A 41 -27.70 -29.23 -6.50
CA ALA A 41 -28.58 -30.07 -5.67
C ALA A 41 -29.28 -29.34 -4.54
N ALA A 42 -28.65 -28.32 -3.96
CA ALA A 42 -29.16 -27.61 -2.77
C ALA A 42 -29.21 -26.09 -2.92
N GLY A 43 -28.58 -25.55 -3.95
CA GLY A 43 -28.52 -24.13 -4.26
C GLY A 43 -29.71 -23.64 -5.08
N THR A 44 -29.69 -22.34 -5.38
CA THR A 44 -30.74 -21.66 -6.14
C THR A 44 -30.29 -21.47 -7.59
N LEU A 45 -31.12 -21.88 -8.55
CA LEU A 45 -30.90 -21.57 -9.96
C LEU A 45 -31.23 -20.08 -10.20
N VAL A 46 -30.25 -19.28 -10.59
CA VAL A 46 -30.40 -17.83 -10.76
C VAL A 46 -30.56 -17.45 -12.23
N TYR A 47 -29.76 -18.06 -13.11
CA TYR A 47 -29.79 -17.76 -14.54
C TYR A 47 -30.03 -19.01 -15.37
N THR A 48 -30.83 -18.86 -16.43
CA THR A 48 -30.96 -19.85 -17.49
C THR A 48 -31.12 -19.13 -18.81
N TYR A 49 -30.19 -19.39 -19.73
CA TYR A 49 -30.25 -18.87 -21.10
C TYR A 49 -30.27 -20.03 -22.07
N SER A 50 -31.29 -20.07 -22.92
CA SER A 50 -31.50 -21.14 -23.89
C SER A 50 -31.19 -20.67 -25.30
N SER A 51 -30.54 -21.53 -26.09
CA SER A 51 -30.38 -21.31 -27.52
C SER A 51 -31.77 -21.21 -28.19
N ASP A 52 -31.98 -20.12 -28.92
CA ASP A 52 -33.24 -19.78 -29.59
C ASP A 52 -33.08 -19.67 -31.11
N GLY A 53 -31.84 -19.85 -31.60
CA GLY A 53 -31.49 -19.73 -33.01
C GLY A 53 -31.46 -18.28 -33.51
N LYS A 54 -31.62 -17.30 -32.63
CA LYS A 54 -31.60 -15.87 -32.95
C LYS A 54 -30.46 -15.17 -32.23
N ILE A 55 -30.64 -14.93 -30.92
CA ILE A 55 -29.64 -14.28 -30.07
C ILE A 55 -28.59 -15.31 -29.68
N LEU A 56 -29.05 -16.50 -29.27
CA LEU A 56 -28.19 -17.61 -28.91
C LEU A 56 -28.35 -18.72 -29.96
N PRO A 57 -27.33 -18.95 -30.80
CA PRO A 57 -27.42 -19.95 -31.85
C PRO A 57 -27.51 -21.36 -31.27
N HIS A 58 -28.31 -22.22 -31.90
CA HIS A 58 -28.23 -23.66 -31.64
C HIS A 58 -26.85 -24.19 -32.05
N LEU A 59 -26.36 -25.21 -31.36
CA LEU A 59 -25.11 -25.87 -31.72
C LEU A 59 -25.32 -26.66 -33.01
N THR A 60 -24.73 -26.20 -34.12
CA THR A 60 -24.76 -26.90 -35.41
C THR A 60 -23.40 -27.49 -35.72
N MET A 61 -23.29 -28.81 -35.83
CA MET A 61 -22.03 -29.51 -36.13
C MET A 61 -22.16 -30.31 -37.42
N GLN A 62 -21.15 -30.24 -38.28
CA GLN A 62 -21.12 -30.97 -39.56
C GLN A 62 -20.90 -32.48 -39.34
N PRO A 63 -21.25 -33.32 -40.33
CA PRO A 63 -20.90 -34.74 -40.32
C PRO A 63 -19.40 -34.96 -40.04
N GLY A 64 -19.10 -36.07 -39.37
CA GLY A 64 -17.75 -36.48 -38.96
C GLY A 64 -17.54 -36.39 -37.45
N THR A 65 -16.27 -36.45 -37.05
CA THR A 65 -15.82 -36.30 -35.68
C THR A 65 -15.27 -34.89 -35.51
N ASN A 66 -16.03 -34.05 -34.82
CA ASN A 66 -15.72 -32.63 -34.65
C ASN A 66 -15.89 -32.23 -33.18
N GLY A 67 -15.19 -31.19 -32.76
CA GLY A 67 -15.36 -30.53 -31.47
C GLY A 67 -15.76 -29.07 -31.66
N THR A 68 -16.62 -28.55 -30.79
CA THR A 68 -17.02 -27.14 -30.77
C THR A 68 -17.03 -26.66 -29.33
N ASN A 69 -16.31 -25.56 -29.06
CA ASN A 69 -16.34 -24.89 -27.78
C ASN A 69 -17.46 -23.85 -27.80
N ILE A 70 -18.52 -24.07 -27.00
CA ILE A 70 -19.56 -23.08 -26.80
C ILE A 70 -19.05 -22.06 -25.80
N GLN A 71 -18.99 -20.79 -26.19
CA GLN A 71 -18.60 -19.67 -25.35
C GLN A 71 -19.82 -18.78 -25.12
N PHE A 72 -20.20 -18.59 -23.86
CA PHE A 72 -21.32 -17.74 -23.46
C PHE A 72 -20.83 -16.63 -22.55
N LEU A 73 -20.99 -15.39 -23.00
CA LEU A 73 -20.66 -14.17 -22.26
C LEU A 73 -21.78 -13.15 -22.43
N ILE A 74 -21.93 -12.28 -21.44
CA ILE A 74 -22.75 -11.07 -21.56
C ILE A 74 -21.82 -9.91 -21.92
N ASP A 75 -22.28 -9.01 -22.79
CA ASP A 75 -21.51 -7.82 -23.17
C ASP A 75 -21.14 -7.03 -21.90
N PRO A 76 -19.87 -6.68 -21.66
CA PRO A 76 -19.46 -5.90 -20.49
C PRO A 76 -20.16 -4.53 -20.33
N GLY A 77 -20.69 -3.96 -21.42
CA GLY A 77 -21.46 -2.72 -21.43
C GLY A 77 -22.96 -2.89 -21.17
N ASP A 78 -23.46 -4.12 -21.07
CA ASP A 78 -24.86 -4.41 -20.77
C ASP A 78 -25.18 -4.06 -19.29
N PRO A 79 -26.25 -3.31 -18.98
CA PRO A 79 -26.68 -3.10 -17.60
C PRO A 79 -27.09 -4.40 -16.88
N GLU A 80 -27.51 -5.44 -17.61
CA GLU A 80 -28.02 -6.71 -17.09
C GLU A 80 -26.91 -7.78 -17.06
N GLN A 81 -25.93 -7.60 -16.16
CA GLN A 81 -24.85 -8.56 -15.96
C GLN A 81 -25.31 -9.80 -15.16
N MET A 82 -24.61 -10.94 -15.34
CA MET A 82 -24.79 -12.12 -14.49
C MET A 82 -24.09 -11.94 -13.14
N ILE A 83 -24.84 -11.48 -12.14
CA ILE A 83 -24.34 -11.28 -10.78
C ILE A 83 -24.82 -12.40 -9.89
N ILE A 84 -23.87 -13.10 -9.26
CA ILE A 84 -24.13 -14.15 -8.28
C ILE A 84 -23.87 -13.57 -6.91
N GLN A 85 -24.87 -13.64 -6.03
CA GLN A 85 -24.72 -13.26 -4.63
C GLN A 85 -24.24 -14.47 -3.83
N ASP A 86 -23.31 -14.27 -2.90
CA ASP A 86 -22.95 -15.36 -1.99
C ASP A 86 -24.08 -15.55 -0.97
N ASN A 87 -24.74 -16.70 -1.09
CA ASN A 87 -25.84 -17.13 -0.23
C ASN A 87 -25.37 -17.80 1.09
N GLY A 88 -24.08 -17.69 1.41
CA GLY A 88 -23.44 -18.31 2.56
C GLY A 88 -22.92 -19.72 2.29
N SER A 89 -23.14 -20.29 1.11
CA SER A 89 -22.51 -21.54 0.70
C SER A 89 -21.09 -21.36 0.16
N HIS A 90 -20.68 -20.11 -0.10
CA HIS A 90 -19.37 -19.75 -0.68
C HIS A 90 -19.06 -20.53 -1.97
N THR A 91 -20.10 -20.94 -2.69
CA THR A 91 -20.03 -21.82 -3.85
C THR A 91 -21.00 -21.28 -4.90
N PHE A 92 -20.63 -21.38 -6.18
CA PHE A 92 -21.55 -21.25 -7.30
C PHE A 92 -21.30 -22.40 -8.27
N SER A 93 -22.26 -22.68 -9.13
CA SER A 93 -22.13 -23.72 -10.15
C SER A 93 -22.56 -23.20 -11.51
N ILE A 94 -21.89 -23.67 -12.56
CA ILE A 94 -22.34 -23.52 -13.94
C ILE A 94 -22.68 -24.90 -14.50
N GLY A 95 -23.60 -24.94 -15.45
CA GLY A 95 -23.99 -26.19 -16.10
C GLY A 95 -24.61 -25.96 -17.46
N TYR A 96 -24.51 -26.98 -18.30
CA TYR A 96 -25.11 -26.98 -19.63
C TYR A 96 -26.13 -28.12 -19.71
N ARG A 97 -27.30 -27.80 -20.25
CA ARG A 97 -28.37 -28.76 -20.50
C ARG A 97 -28.56 -28.90 -22.00
N ILE A 98 -28.68 -30.13 -22.49
CA ILE A 98 -29.27 -30.37 -23.80
C ILE A 98 -30.78 -30.32 -23.61
N ASP A 99 -31.42 -29.31 -24.20
CA ASP A 99 -32.88 -29.19 -24.22
C ASP A 99 -33.49 -30.09 -25.29
N HIS A 100 -32.83 -30.17 -26.44
CA HIS A 100 -33.26 -31.02 -27.55
C HIS A 100 -32.05 -31.54 -28.31
N HIS A 101 -31.94 -32.87 -28.36
CA HIS A 101 -31.00 -33.56 -29.24
C HIS A 101 -31.48 -33.48 -30.68
N ASN A 102 -30.56 -33.50 -31.64
CA ASN A 102 -30.88 -33.48 -33.07
C ASN A 102 -31.81 -34.64 -33.49
N ASN A 103 -31.53 -35.85 -33.01
CA ASN A 103 -32.25 -37.05 -33.35
C ASN A 103 -32.33 -37.99 -32.14
N GLN A 104 -33.08 -37.58 -31.11
CA GLN A 104 -33.49 -38.47 -30.02
C GLN A 104 -35.01 -38.49 -29.93
N THR A 105 -35.61 -39.53 -30.49
CA THR A 105 -37.07 -39.70 -30.55
C THR A 105 -37.59 -40.75 -29.58
N GLN A 106 -36.68 -41.52 -28.96
CA GLN A 106 -37.00 -42.59 -28.03
C GLN A 106 -36.74 -42.18 -26.58
N ASN A 107 -37.31 -42.94 -25.63
CA ASN A 107 -37.10 -42.68 -24.22
C ASN A 107 -35.63 -42.93 -23.84
N PRO A 108 -34.91 -41.91 -23.32
CA PRO A 108 -33.49 -42.01 -23.00
C PRO A 108 -33.17 -43.02 -21.88
N CYS A 109 -34.15 -43.42 -21.07
CA CYS A 109 -33.98 -44.47 -20.06
C CYS A 109 -33.74 -45.86 -20.66
N PHE A 110 -34.14 -46.08 -21.91
CA PHE A 110 -34.05 -47.39 -22.57
C PHE A 110 -33.20 -47.35 -23.82
N PHE A 111 -33.06 -46.18 -24.45
CA PHE A 111 -32.33 -46.00 -25.70
C PHE A 111 -31.43 -44.78 -25.59
N ALA A 112 -30.11 -45.01 -25.60
CA ALA A 112 -29.15 -43.93 -25.61
C ALA A 112 -29.32 -43.07 -26.89
N PRO A 113 -29.18 -41.74 -26.80
CA PRO A 113 -29.22 -40.89 -27.99
C PRO A 113 -28.18 -41.36 -29.03
N PRO A 114 -28.56 -41.58 -30.30
CA PRO A 114 -27.65 -42.13 -31.31
C PRO A 114 -26.41 -41.25 -31.52
N ALA A 115 -25.22 -41.81 -31.30
CA ALA A 115 -23.95 -41.08 -31.42
C ALA A 115 -23.70 -40.54 -32.84
N GLY A 116 -24.09 -41.28 -33.87
CA GLY A 116 -23.91 -40.91 -35.28
C GLY A 116 -24.82 -39.77 -35.77
N SER A 117 -25.70 -39.23 -34.93
CA SER A 117 -26.62 -38.16 -35.32
C SER A 117 -26.90 -37.14 -34.22
N ASN A 118 -26.07 -37.09 -33.17
CA ASN A 118 -26.21 -36.16 -32.05
C ASN A 118 -24.83 -35.66 -31.59
N ALA A 119 -24.80 -34.47 -30.99
CA ALA A 119 -23.61 -33.95 -30.29
C ALA A 119 -23.77 -34.12 -28.77
N PHE A 120 -22.64 -34.26 -28.08
CA PHE A 120 -22.60 -34.51 -26.63
C PHE A 120 -21.54 -33.66 -25.94
N PRO A 121 -21.80 -33.25 -24.68
CA PRO A 121 -20.79 -32.83 -23.72
C PRO A 121 -19.58 -33.76 -23.70
N THR A 122 -18.38 -33.20 -23.69
CA THR A 122 -17.16 -34.00 -23.57
C THR A 122 -16.62 -34.01 -22.15
N THR A 123 -15.96 -35.11 -21.81
CA THR A 123 -15.06 -35.19 -20.66
C THR A 123 -13.61 -35.25 -21.14
N ASP A 124 -12.66 -34.85 -20.32
CA ASP A 124 -11.25 -34.96 -20.65
C ASP A 124 -10.79 -36.44 -20.76
N VAL A 125 -9.59 -36.62 -21.29
CA VAL A 125 -8.93 -37.94 -21.45
C VAL A 125 -7.83 -38.19 -20.39
N GLY A 126 -7.58 -37.23 -19.51
CA GLY A 126 -6.56 -37.32 -18.45
C GLY A 126 -7.02 -38.15 -17.25
N GLY A 127 -8.32 -38.39 -17.15
CA GLY A 127 -8.94 -39.18 -16.09
C GLY A 127 -9.69 -38.31 -15.10
N LEU A 128 -10.59 -38.94 -14.32
CA LEU A 128 -11.48 -38.25 -13.40
C LEU A 128 -10.73 -37.73 -12.16
N SER A 129 -10.39 -36.44 -12.14
CA SER A 129 -9.61 -35.81 -11.07
C SER A 129 -10.50 -35.08 -10.06
N SER A 130 -11.69 -34.64 -10.46
CA SER A 130 -12.62 -33.85 -9.64
C SER A 130 -14.00 -34.53 -9.47
N PRO A 131 -14.06 -35.79 -9.00
CA PRO A 131 -15.31 -36.56 -8.94
C PRO A 131 -16.38 -35.96 -8.00
N SER A 132 -15.99 -35.15 -7.02
CA SER A 132 -16.91 -34.44 -6.11
C SER A 132 -17.42 -33.12 -6.67
N SER A 133 -16.81 -32.59 -7.73
CA SER A 133 -17.14 -31.28 -8.30
C SER A 133 -17.82 -31.38 -9.66
N ASN A 134 -17.72 -32.54 -10.35
CA ASN A 134 -18.52 -32.80 -11.53
C ASN A 134 -19.91 -33.29 -11.15
N TRP A 135 -20.92 -32.60 -11.65
CA TRP A 135 -22.32 -32.92 -11.42
C TRP A 135 -23.01 -33.37 -12.70
N LEU A 136 -24.04 -34.19 -12.55
CA LEU A 136 -25.01 -34.46 -13.60
C LEU A 136 -26.41 -34.67 -13.00
N TYR A 137 -27.44 -34.39 -13.80
CA TYR A 137 -28.83 -34.64 -13.43
C TYR A 137 -29.28 -36.00 -14.00
N LEU A 138 -29.60 -36.93 -13.12
CA LEU A 138 -30.09 -38.26 -13.49
C LEU A 138 -31.60 -38.25 -13.67
N LEU A 139 -32.06 -38.70 -14.84
CA LEU A 139 -33.48 -39.00 -15.06
C LEU A 139 -33.92 -40.19 -14.19
N ASN A 140 -35.17 -40.16 -13.73
CA ASN A 140 -35.74 -41.30 -13.00
C ASN A 140 -36.08 -42.43 -13.97
N CYS A 141 -35.14 -43.37 -14.13
CA CYS A 141 -35.29 -44.55 -14.99
C CYS A 141 -35.61 -45.84 -14.20
N GLY A 142 -36.03 -45.73 -12.94
CA GLY A 142 -36.29 -46.89 -12.07
C GLY A 142 -35.05 -47.78 -11.91
N GLN A 143 -35.23 -49.10 -11.99
CA GLN A 143 -34.15 -50.09 -11.84
C GLN A 143 -33.05 -50.02 -12.92
N PHE A 144 -33.33 -49.37 -14.05
CA PHE A 144 -32.39 -49.24 -15.17
C PHE A 144 -31.58 -47.94 -15.10
N GLY A 145 -31.87 -47.07 -14.13
CA GLY A 145 -31.17 -45.80 -13.94
C GLY A 145 -29.97 -45.91 -13.01
N CYS A 146 -29.06 -44.94 -13.13
CA CYS A 146 -27.88 -44.82 -12.27
C CYS A 146 -28.14 -43.99 -10.99
N GLY A 147 -29.40 -43.92 -10.58
CA GLY A 147 -29.92 -43.01 -9.55
C GLY A 147 -30.94 -42.02 -10.12
N VAL A 148 -31.24 -40.97 -9.36
CA VAL A 148 -32.19 -39.92 -9.73
C VAL A 148 -31.74 -38.57 -9.17
N GLY A 149 -32.04 -37.50 -9.90
CA GLY A 149 -31.74 -36.12 -9.52
C GLY A 149 -30.27 -35.76 -9.65
N TRP A 150 -29.88 -34.65 -9.03
CA TRP A 150 -28.50 -34.18 -9.04
C TRP A 150 -27.58 -35.11 -8.25
N LYS A 151 -26.52 -35.58 -8.91
CA LYS A 151 -25.44 -36.37 -8.30
C LYS A 151 -24.08 -35.88 -8.76
N THR A 152 -23.11 -35.95 -7.85
CA THR A 152 -21.70 -35.84 -8.23
C THR A 152 -21.23 -37.13 -8.88
N PHE A 153 -20.16 -37.08 -9.68
CA PHE A 153 -19.59 -38.29 -10.28
C PHE A 153 -19.14 -39.30 -9.19
N ALA A 154 -18.67 -38.82 -8.04
CA ALA A 154 -18.32 -39.63 -6.88
C ALA A 154 -19.49 -40.47 -6.33
N GLN A 155 -20.72 -39.98 -6.48
CA GLN A 155 -21.94 -40.66 -6.02
C GLN A 155 -22.48 -41.68 -7.02
N LEU A 156 -21.96 -41.70 -8.26
CA LEU A 156 -22.40 -42.63 -9.29
C LEU A 156 -21.77 -44.03 -9.11
N PRO A 157 -22.52 -45.10 -9.40
CA PRO A 157 -21.94 -46.43 -9.57
C PRO A 157 -20.86 -46.44 -10.65
N THR A 158 -19.82 -47.28 -10.49
CA THR A 158 -18.65 -47.33 -11.39
C THR A 158 -19.02 -47.47 -12.87
N GLY A 159 -20.05 -48.27 -13.20
CA GLY A 159 -20.49 -48.48 -14.59
C GLY A 159 -21.22 -47.29 -15.22
N CYS A 160 -21.61 -46.28 -14.43
CA CYS A 160 -22.34 -45.09 -14.89
C CYS A 160 -21.50 -43.81 -14.82
N ARG A 161 -20.30 -43.91 -14.25
CA ARG A 161 -19.44 -42.77 -13.96
C ARG A 161 -18.60 -42.45 -15.20
N PRO A 162 -18.66 -41.21 -15.72
CA PRO A 162 -17.75 -40.79 -16.77
C PRO A 162 -16.28 -40.91 -16.33
N SER A 163 -15.39 -41.20 -17.28
CA SER A 163 -13.98 -41.50 -16.99
C SER A 163 -13.09 -40.27 -16.82
N GLY A 164 -13.55 -39.09 -17.22
CA GLY A 164 -12.82 -37.81 -17.11
C GLY A 164 -13.68 -36.71 -16.47
N ASP A 165 -13.09 -35.54 -16.21
CA ASP A 165 -13.82 -34.36 -15.76
C ASP A 165 -14.54 -33.68 -16.94
N TRP A 166 -15.63 -32.95 -16.66
CA TRP A 166 -16.32 -32.19 -17.71
C TRP A 166 -15.37 -31.16 -18.33
N VAL A 167 -15.34 -31.08 -19.66
CA VAL A 167 -14.55 -30.05 -20.36
C VAL A 167 -15.33 -28.75 -20.43
N MET A 168 -15.39 -28.07 -19.30
CA MET A 168 -16.03 -26.78 -19.12
C MET A 168 -15.15 -25.81 -18.34
N ARG A 169 -15.41 -24.51 -18.49
CA ARG A 169 -14.67 -23.44 -17.82
C ARG A 169 -15.61 -22.29 -17.46
N CYS A 170 -15.31 -21.62 -16.36
CA CYS A 170 -15.91 -20.33 -16.01
C CYS A 170 -14.79 -19.33 -15.72
N THR A 171 -14.95 -18.08 -16.15
CA THR A 171 -14.17 -16.93 -15.64
C THR A 171 -15.11 -15.94 -14.99
N TRP A 172 -14.67 -15.33 -13.90
CA TRP A 172 -15.49 -14.42 -13.11
C TRP A 172 -14.64 -13.28 -12.53
N THR A 173 -15.29 -12.15 -12.30
CA THR A 173 -14.71 -10.94 -11.72
C THR A 173 -15.43 -10.62 -10.41
N PRO A 174 -14.71 -10.52 -9.27
CA PRO A 174 -15.28 -9.96 -8.06
C PRO A 174 -15.74 -8.52 -8.33
N ILE A 175 -17.01 -8.20 -8.04
CA ILE A 175 -17.48 -6.82 -8.14
C ILE A 175 -17.20 -6.13 -6.81
N THR A 176 -16.74 -4.88 -6.88
CA THR A 176 -16.37 -4.01 -5.76
C THR A 176 -17.27 -4.23 -4.54
N CYS A 177 -16.73 -4.98 -3.58
CA CYS A 177 -17.26 -5.05 -2.25
C CYS A 177 -16.92 -3.69 -1.59
N SER A 178 -17.82 -2.71 -1.66
CA SER A 178 -17.65 -1.53 -0.79
C SER A 178 -18.01 -1.98 0.62
N PHE A 179 -17.00 -2.33 1.42
CA PHE A 179 -17.30 -2.79 2.77
C PHE A 179 -17.77 -1.62 3.62
N PRO A 180 -18.83 -1.80 4.42
CA PRO A 180 -19.13 -0.87 5.49
C PRO A 180 -17.89 -0.70 6.37
N GLY A 181 -17.54 0.54 6.61
CA GLY A 181 -16.50 0.94 7.55
C GLY A 181 -17.07 1.91 8.57
N THR A 182 -16.26 2.21 9.57
CA THR A 182 -16.57 3.20 10.58
C THR A 182 -16.80 4.56 9.91
N CYS A 183 -17.95 5.17 10.12
CA CYS A 183 -18.20 6.56 9.79
C CYS A 183 -18.42 7.35 11.07
N CYS A 184 -17.53 8.31 11.32
CA CYS A 184 -17.60 9.19 12.48
C CYS A 184 -18.23 10.52 12.10
N LEU A 185 -19.45 10.73 12.58
CA LEU A 185 -20.20 11.96 12.38
C LEU A 185 -19.71 13.06 13.35
N THR A 186 -19.95 14.32 12.98
CA THR A 186 -19.54 15.50 13.77
C THR A 186 -20.17 15.58 15.16
N ASN A 187 -21.29 14.91 15.38
CA ASN A 187 -21.97 14.80 16.67
C ASN A 187 -21.42 13.66 17.56
N GLY A 188 -20.35 12.97 17.14
CA GLY A 188 -19.75 11.85 17.86
C GLY A 188 -20.43 10.50 17.63
N THR A 189 -21.49 10.44 16.81
CA THR A 189 -22.15 9.19 16.46
C THR A 189 -21.25 8.37 15.51
N CYS A 190 -21.10 7.09 15.82
CA CYS A 190 -20.43 6.12 14.95
C CYS A 190 -21.47 5.27 14.23
N GLN A 191 -21.39 5.19 12.90
CA GLN A 191 -22.20 4.26 12.11
C GLN A 191 -21.32 3.43 11.17
N ASN A 192 -21.60 2.13 11.03
CA ASN A 192 -20.95 1.31 10.01
C ASN A 192 -21.70 1.51 8.69
N VAL A 193 -21.14 2.29 7.77
CA VAL A 193 -21.72 2.61 6.46
C VAL A 193 -20.63 2.58 5.38
N THR A 194 -20.96 2.67 4.10
CA THR A 194 -19.96 2.74 3.03
C THR A 194 -19.23 4.10 3.02
N SER A 195 -18.09 4.21 2.34
CA SER A 195 -17.35 5.48 2.22
C SER A 195 -18.20 6.61 1.60
N ALA A 196 -18.98 6.29 0.56
CA ALA A 196 -19.88 7.24 -0.10
C ALA A 196 -21.04 7.68 0.83
N ALA A 197 -21.64 6.74 1.58
CA ALA A 197 -22.66 7.06 2.56
C ALA A 197 -22.09 7.87 3.74
N CYS A 198 -20.83 7.63 4.12
CA CYS A 198 -20.19 8.43 5.15
C CYS A 198 -19.96 9.87 4.71
N ALA A 199 -19.52 10.07 3.46
CA ALA A 199 -19.36 11.40 2.88
C ALA A 199 -20.70 12.15 2.78
N SER A 200 -21.79 11.48 2.39
CA SER A 200 -23.12 12.11 2.32
C SER A 200 -23.69 12.48 3.69
N LEU A 201 -23.32 11.76 4.74
CA LEU A 201 -23.64 12.09 6.13
C LEU A 201 -22.71 13.16 6.73
N GLY A 202 -21.72 13.65 5.98
CA GLY A 202 -20.74 14.63 6.45
C GLY A 202 -19.80 14.08 7.53
N GLY A 203 -19.60 12.76 7.55
CA GLY A 203 -18.70 12.07 8.48
C GLY A 203 -17.31 11.80 7.92
N VAL A 204 -16.39 11.43 8.80
CA VAL A 204 -15.04 10.96 8.44
C VAL A 204 -15.04 9.43 8.40
N PHE A 205 -14.63 8.87 7.26
CA PHE A 205 -14.59 7.43 7.04
C PHE A 205 -13.27 6.83 7.56
N GLY A 206 -13.37 5.84 8.46
CA GLY A 206 -12.25 5.18 9.12
C GLY A 206 -11.65 3.99 8.36
N GLY A 207 -12.01 3.80 7.09
CA GLY A 207 -11.54 2.71 6.23
C GLY A 207 -12.50 1.51 6.20
N GLU A 208 -12.46 0.79 5.09
CA GLU A 208 -13.29 -0.39 4.83
C GLU A 208 -13.01 -1.52 5.85
N GLY A 209 -14.06 -2.18 6.34
CA GLY A 209 -13.95 -3.27 7.32
C GLY A 209 -13.66 -2.84 8.76
N SER A 210 -13.40 -1.54 9.01
CA SER A 210 -13.31 -1.02 10.38
C SER A 210 -14.67 -1.08 11.08
N THR A 211 -14.67 -1.29 12.40
CA THR A 211 -15.90 -1.44 13.18
C THR A 211 -16.14 -0.27 14.13
N CYS A 212 -17.37 0.25 14.08
CA CYS A 212 -17.87 1.18 15.09
C CYS A 212 -17.93 0.53 16.48
N THR A 213 -17.06 0.99 17.36
CA THR A 213 -17.14 0.77 18.81
C THR A 213 -17.35 2.10 19.52
N ALA A 214 -17.76 2.08 20.80
CA ALA A 214 -17.92 3.29 21.60
C ALA A 214 -16.66 4.18 21.66
N GLN A 215 -15.49 3.64 21.30
CA GLN A 215 -14.21 4.33 21.34
C GLN A 215 -13.67 4.74 19.95
N THR A 216 -14.23 4.20 18.86
CA THR A 216 -13.69 4.41 17.50
C THR A 216 -13.80 5.86 17.03
N CYS A 217 -14.86 6.59 17.42
CA CYS A 217 -15.00 8.02 17.09
C CYS A 217 -14.43 8.99 18.13
N ALA A 218 -13.95 8.48 19.27
CA ALA A 218 -13.13 9.26 20.21
C ALA A 218 -11.72 9.54 19.66
N ALA A 219 -11.28 8.78 18.65
CA ALA A 219 -10.00 9.01 17.97
C ALA A 219 -9.97 10.26 17.07
N ASN A 220 -11.11 10.90 16.82
CA ASN A 220 -11.20 12.15 16.05
C ASN A 220 -11.13 13.41 16.91
N SER A 221 -10.85 13.31 18.21
CA SER A 221 -10.58 14.49 19.04
C SER A 221 -9.09 14.83 19.07
N CYS A 222 -8.80 16.12 19.18
CA CYS A 222 -7.48 16.65 19.47
C CYS A 222 -7.58 17.65 20.65
N PRO A 223 -6.47 17.94 21.33
CA PRO A 223 -6.42 19.11 22.21
C PRO A 223 -6.56 20.37 21.35
N CYS A 224 -7.48 21.26 21.72
CA CYS A 224 -7.70 22.54 21.06
C CYS A 224 -7.24 23.68 21.98
N CYS A 225 -6.19 24.39 21.58
CA CYS A 225 -5.54 25.42 22.37
C CYS A 225 -5.98 26.82 21.97
N PHE A 226 -6.37 27.64 22.95
CA PHE A 226 -6.81 29.01 22.72
C PHE A 226 -5.76 30.01 23.22
N VAL A 227 -5.14 30.76 22.30
CA VAL A 227 -4.06 31.72 22.61
C VAL A 227 -4.52 32.76 23.64
N ALA A 228 -5.76 33.25 23.52
CA ALA A 228 -6.27 34.31 24.37
C ALA A 228 -6.47 33.91 25.84
N THR A 229 -6.73 32.62 26.13
CA THR A 229 -7.04 32.14 27.49
C THR A 229 -6.00 31.17 28.03
N GLY A 230 -5.09 30.66 27.18
CA GLY A 230 -4.22 29.53 27.52
C GLY A 230 -4.98 28.22 27.76
N GLY A 231 -6.30 28.19 27.54
CA GLY A 231 -7.15 27.05 27.81
C GLY A 231 -7.01 25.95 26.76
N CYS A 232 -7.23 24.71 27.19
CA CYS A 232 -7.33 23.54 26.33
C CYS A 232 -8.73 22.92 26.44
N VAL A 233 -9.40 22.72 25.30
CA VAL A 233 -10.63 21.94 25.22
C VAL A 233 -10.44 20.78 24.25
N THR A 234 -10.93 19.59 24.58
CA THR A 234 -10.84 18.43 23.69
C THR A 234 -11.97 18.50 22.66
N LEU A 235 -11.64 18.76 21.41
CA LEU A 235 -12.60 18.97 20.31
C LEU A 235 -12.11 18.24 19.05
N PRO A 236 -13.00 17.93 18.09
CA PRO A 236 -12.56 17.54 16.75
C PRO A 236 -11.74 18.65 16.07
N PRO A 237 -10.72 18.31 15.24
CA PRO A 237 -9.85 19.30 14.59
C PRO A 237 -10.61 20.40 13.82
N ALA A 238 -11.64 20.03 13.05
CA ALA A 238 -12.46 20.99 12.31
C ALA A 238 -13.21 21.96 13.24
N SER A 239 -13.78 21.45 14.33
CA SER A 239 -14.45 22.26 15.34
C SER A 239 -13.49 23.17 16.11
N CYS A 240 -12.24 22.72 16.31
CA CYS A 240 -11.21 23.53 16.96
C CYS A 240 -10.86 24.77 16.12
N VAL A 241 -10.59 24.58 14.83
CA VAL A 241 -10.31 25.69 13.91
C VAL A 241 -11.51 26.61 13.79
N ALA A 242 -12.74 26.06 13.70
CA ALA A 242 -13.96 26.86 13.66
C ALA A 242 -14.20 27.68 14.94
N ALA A 243 -13.75 27.17 16.10
CA ALA A 243 -13.78 27.89 17.36
C ALA A 243 -12.66 28.95 17.50
N GLY A 244 -11.76 29.05 16.53
CA GLY A 244 -10.60 29.96 16.56
C GLY A 244 -9.43 29.46 17.41
N GLY A 245 -9.39 28.15 17.72
CA GLY A 245 -8.29 27.52 18.43
C GLY A 245 -7.26 26.87 17.50
N ILE A 246 -6.12 26.52 18.07
CA ILE A 246 -5.03 25.79 17.41
C ILE A 246 -5.17 24.30 17.75
N ALA A 247 -5.38 23.47 16.73
CA ALA A 247 -5.54 22.02 16.90
C ALA A 247 -4.17 21.35 17.13
N GLY A 248 -4.05 20.58 18.21
CA GLY A 248 -2.91 19.70 18.45
C GLY A 248 -3.04 18.34 17.76
N PRO A 249 -2.19 17.36 18.11
CA PRO A 249 -2.19 16.04 17.48
C PRO A 249 -3.52 15.29 17.68
N THR A 250 -4.05 14.72 16.61
CA THR A 250 -5.26 13.89 16.62
C THR A 250 -5.05 12.63 17.48
N GLY A 251 -6.08 12.23 18.23
CA GLY A 251 -6.04 11.08 19.14
C GLY A 251 -5.51 11.40 20.54
N GLN A 252 -5.14 12.66 20.80
CA GLN A 252 -4.82 13.15 22.15
C GLN A 252 -5.98 13.95 22.74
N THR A 253 -5.99 14.06 24.06
CA THR A 253 -6.93 14.90 24.81
C THR A 253 -6.18 16.02 25.52
N CYS A 254 -6.91 16.97 26.10
CA CYS A 254 -6.29 17.99 26.95
C CYS A 254 -5.72 17.44 28.26
N THR A 255 -6.04 16.20 28.64
CA THR A 255 -5.44 15.55 29.81
C THR A 255 -4.02 15.12 29.47
N GLY A 256 -3.03 15.85 29.99
CA GLY A 256 -1.60 15.59 29.75
C GLY A 256 -1.01 16.36 28.57
N TYR A 257 -1.82 17.09 27.80
CA TYR A 257 -1.34 17.98 26.74
C TYR A 257 -1.17 19.41 27.28
N THR A 258 0.01 19.99 27.06
CA THR A 258 0.29 21.38 27.47
C THR A 258 0.15 22.30 26.27
N CYS A 259 -0.82 23.22 26.33
CA CYS A 259 -0.92 24.31 25.37
C CYS A 259 0.17 25.37 25.63
N PHE A 260 0.83 25.84 24.57
CA PHE A 260 1.85 26.89 24.61
C PHE A 260 2.94 26.64 25.66
N PRO A 261 3.69 25.52 25.56
CA PRO A 261 4.71 25.20 26.54
C PRO A 261 5.79 26.30 26.59
N THR A 262 6.22 26.67 27.79
CA THR A 262 7.32 27.63 28.01
C THR A 262 8.31 27.06 29.02
N GLY A 263 9.60 27.27 28.77
CA GLY A 263 10.66 26.69 29.57
C GLY A 263 12.02 27.31 29.29
N ALA A 264 13.04 26.83 30.00
CA ALA A 264 14.42 27.22 29.81
C ALA A 264 14.96 26.72 28.47
N CYS A 265 15.84 27.51 27.88
CA CYS A 265 16.53 27.28 26.62
C CYS A 265 18.02 27.47 26.87
N CYS A 266 18.83 26.47 26.53
CA CYS A 266 20.28 26.54 26.64
C CYS A 266 20.90 26.86 25.29
N LEU A 267 21.61 27.97 25.21
CA LEU A 267 22.37 28.39 24.04
C LEU A 267 23.74 27.68 24.01
N LEU A 268 24.39 27.71 22.85
CA LEU A 268 25.66 27.02 22.60
C LEU A 268 26.82 27.56 23.46
N ASP A 269 26.77 28.83 23.84
CA ASP A 269 27.72 29.49 24.73
C ASP A 269 27.51 29.13 26.22
N GLY A 270 26.54 28.27 26.54
CA GLY A 270 26.16 27.90 27.90
C GLY A 270 25.19 28.88 28.56
N THR A 271 24.79 29.95 27.89
CA THR A 271 23.79 30.91 28.39
C THR A 271 22.43 30.24 28.48
N CYS A 272 21.76 30.42 29.63
CA CYS A 272 20.38 30.00 29.81
C CYS A 272 19.43 31.19 29.61
N ILE A 273 18.50 31.08 28.66
CA ILE A 273 17.42 32.05 28.47
C ILE A 273 16.08 31.36 28.76
N GLY A 274 15.15 32.05 29.42
CA GLY A 274 13.85 31.47 29.71
C GLY A 274 13.03 32.25 30.75
N PRO A 275 11.72 31.96 30.85
CA PRO A 275 10.98 30.98 30.06
C PRO A 275 10.66 31.49 28.64
N VAL A 276 10.95 30.67 27.62
CA VAL A 276 10.65 30.91 26.20
C VAL A 276 9.90 29.73 25.59
N SER A 277 9.27 29.89 24.42
CA SER A 277 8.64 28.78 23.69
C SER A 277 9.70 27.90 23.00
N PRO A 278 9.37 26.65 22.62
CA PRO A 278 10.26 25.80 21.84
C PRO A 278 10.75 26.45 20.54
N ASP A 279 9.85 27.12 19.80
CA ASP A 279 10.20 27.79 18.54
C ASP A 279 11.11 29.00 18.77
N ALA A 280 10.86 29.78 19.83
CA ALA A 280 11.73 30.89 20.20
C ALA A 280 13.12 30.39 20.63
N CYS A 281 13.19 29.25 21.32
CA CYS A 281 14.47 28.62 21.68
C CYS A 281 15.24 28.16 20.43
N LEU A 282 14.56 27.50 19.49
CA LEU A 282 15.16 27.06 18.24
C LEU A 282 15.65 28.24 17.37
N SER A 283 14.93 29.37 17.38
CA SER A 283 15.34 30.58 16.67
C SER A 283 16.64 31.20 17.18
N GLN A 284 17.06 30.84 18.39
CA GLN A 284 18.34 31.24 18.99
C GLN A 284 19.38 30.11 18.91
N GLU A 285 19.12 29.09 18.08
CA GLU A 285 19.97 27.90 17.94
C GLU A 285 20.17 27.16 19.28
N GLY A 286 19.23 27.32 20.21
CA GLY A 286 19.30 26.76 21.55
C GLY A 286 18.56 25.43 21.70
N VAL A 287 18.88 24.72 22.79
CA VAL A 287 18.26 23.45 23.17
C VAL A 287 17.23 23.68 24.26
N TYR A 288 15.95 23.41 23.94
CA TYR A 288 14.84 23.55 24.86
C TYR A 288 14.87 22.46 25.95
N LYS A 289 14.78 22.86 27.23
CA LYS A 289 14.89 21.94 28.39
C LYS A 289 13.56 21.40 28.90
N GLY A 290 12.47 21.65 28.17
CA GLY A 290 11.14 21.13 28.49
C GLY A 290 10.24 22.15 29.19
N ASN A 291 8.93 21.89 29.16
CA ASN A 291 7.94 22.79 29.72
C ASN A 291 8.08 22.92 31.25
N GLY A 292 8.02 24.15 31.76
CA GLY A 292 8.16 24.45 33.19
C GLY A 292 9.59 24.41 33.73
N SER A 293 10.59 24.14 32.88
CA SER A 293 12.00 24.26 33.27
C SER A 293 12.37 25.74 33.48
N VAL A 294 13.23 26.00 34.47
CA VAL A 294 13.68 27.34 34.86
C VAL A 294 15.18 27.44 34.79
N CYS A 295 15.72 28.59 34.37
CA CYS A 295 17.16 28.79 34.31
C CYS A 295 17.79 28.81 35.70
N THR A 296 18.45 27.72 36.06
CA THR A 296 19.21 27.56 37.30
C THR A 296 20.66 27.27 37.00
N ALA A 297 21.55 27.60 37.95
CA ALA A 297 22.97 27.28 37.83
C ALA A 297 23.17 25.77 37.55
N GLY A 298 23.93 25.46 36.50
CA GLY A 298 24.21 24.08 36.06
C GLY A 298 23.15 23.44 35.17
N LEU A 299 22.03 24.12 34.85
CA LEU A 299 21.05 23.58 33.89
C LEU A 299 21.62 23.52 32.47
N CYS A 300 22.36 24.55 32.08
CA CYS A 300 23.11 24.58 30.83
C CYS A 300 24.56 24.18 31.14
N PRO A 301 25.06 23.09 30.52
CA PRO A 301 26.47 22.72 30.63
C PRO A 301 27.35 23.88 30.15
N ALA A 302 28.57 23.99 30.71
CA ALA A 302 29.56 24.91 30.20
C ALA A 302 29.87 24.59 28.72
N PRO A 303 30.10 25.60 27.88
CA PRO A 303 30.37 25.39 26.47
C PRO A 303 31.61 24.52 26.29
N MET A 304 31.51 23.53 25.41
CA MET A 304 32.62 22.68 25.01
C MET A 304 33.15 23.15 23.66
N GLY A 305 34.47 23.06 23.47
CA GLY A 305 35.15 23.45 22.23
C GLY A 305 36.50 22.77 22.11
N ALA A 306 37.11 22.86 20.94
CA ALA A 306 38.45 22.36 20.67
C ALA A 306 39.49 23.08 21.53
N ALA A 307 40.26 22.30 22.27
CA ALA A 307 41.39 22.74 23.08
C ALA A 307 42.67 22.20 22.44
N CYS A 308 43.44 23.09 21.84
CA CYS A 308 44.62 22.80 21.05
C CYS A 308 45.88 22.87 21.91
N PHE A 309 46.58 21.75 22.01
CA PHE A 309 47.86 21.66 22.69
C PHE A 309 48.99 21.97 21.72
N GLY A 310 50.11 22.51 22.21
CA GLY A 310 51.26 22.89 21.37
C GLY A 310 51.93 21.72 20.62
N THR A 311 51.47 20.50 20.81
CA THR A 311 51.92 19.29 20.10
C THR A 311 51.03 18.91 18.91
N GLY A 312 49.99 19.71 18.59
CA GLY A 312 48.98 19.38 17.58
C GLY A 312 47.86 18.47 18.08
N PHE A 313 47.94 17.99 19.33
CA PHE A 313 46.87 17.20 19.95
C PHE A 313 45.67 18.08 20.30
N CYS A 314 44.46 17.55 20.15
CA CYS A 314 43.21 18.26 20.42
C CYS A 314 42.30 17.47 21.34
N LEU A 315 41.69 18.14 22.33
CA LEU A 315 40.60 17.60 23.14
C LEU A 315 39.40 18.54 23.12
N THR A 316 38.18 18.02 23.15
CA THR A 316 36.99 18.86 23.36
C THR A 316 36.80 19.11 24.85
N LEU A 317 37.14 20.32 25.31
CA LEU A 317 37.12 20.71 26.72
C LEU A 317 36.28 21.98 26.92
N THR A 318 35.92 22.25 28.18
CA THR A 318 35.43 23.58 28.56
C THR A 318 36.57 24.59 28.52
N GLU A 319 36.28 25.88 28.35
CA GLU A 319 37.31 26.93 28.35
C GLU A 319 38.16 26.89 29.63
N ALA A 320 37.53 26.70 30.80
CA ALA A 320 38.22 26.62 32.08
C ALA A 320 39.17 25.40 32.15
N ASP A 321 38.74 24.25 31.66
CA ASP A 321 39.57 23.04 31.63
C ASP A 321 40.71 23.15 30.62
N ALA A 322 40.47 23.78 29.46
CA ALA A 322 41.49 24.05 28.45
C ALA A 322 42.59 24.97 29.01
N LEU A 323 42.20 26.06 29.66
CA LEU A 323 43.13 26.98 30.34
C LEU A 323 43.92 26.25 31.45
N ASN A 324 43.25 25.45 32.27
CA ASN A 324 43.92 24.66 33.32
C ASN A 324 44.91 23.63 32.75
N ALA A 325 44.61 23.08 31.56
CA ALA A 325 45.46 22.14 30.85
C ALA A 325 46.58 22.82 30.04
N GLY A 326 46.61 24.16 29.97
CA GLY A 326 47.57 24.92 29.17
C GLY A 326 47.35 24.83 27.65
N ALA A 327 46.13 24.49 27.22
CA ALA A 327 45.72 24.42 25.82
C ALA A 327 45.09 25.74 25.36
N SER A 328 45.20 26.04 24.06
CA SER A 328 44.51 27.16 23.41
C SER A 328 43.08 26.75 23.06
N TRP A 329 42.08 27.43 23.60
CA TRP A 329 40.67 27.12 23.35
C TRP A 329 40.15 27.90 22.14
N GLN A 330 39.54 27.19 21.18
CA GLN A 330 39.20 27.74 19.86
C GLN A 330 37.76 28.27 19.74
N GLY A 331 37.01 28.31 20.84
CA GLY A 331 35.62 28.78 20.84
C GLY A 331 34.59 27.68 21.04
N PRO A 332 33.35 28.05 21.42
CA PRO A 332 32.28 27.08 21.68
C PRO A 332 31.84 26.39 20.39
N GLY A 333 31.61 25.08 20.43
CA GLY A 333 31.15 24.30 19.27
C GLY A 333 32.23 23.92 18.25
N THR A 334 33.48 24.39 18.42
CA THR A 334 34.61 23.91 17.62
C THR A 334 34.93 22.44 17.95
N SER A 335 35.44 21.69 16.97
CA SER A 335 35.66 20.25 17.08
C SER A 335 37.12 19.88 16.86
N CYS A 336 37.51 18.70 17.35
CA CYS A 336 38.83 18.12 17.12
C CYS A 336 38.85 17.19 15.89
N VAL A 337 38.03 17.49 14.89
CA VAL A 337 38.07 16.76 13.61
C VAL A 337 39.38 17.10 12.90
N ASP A 338 40.00 16.06 12.36
CA ASP A 338 41.16 16.12 11.47
C ASP A 338 40.64 15.57 10.12
N ALA A 339 40.17 16.46 9.25
CA ALA A 339 39.51 16.08 8.01
C ALA A 339 40.53 15.69 6.93
N ASN A 340 41.71 16.29 6.95
CA ASN A 340 42.81 16.05 6.01
C ASN A 340 43.73 14.87 6.44
N ALA A 341 43.50 14.31 7.63
CA ALA A 341 44.22 13.18 8.21
C ALA A 341 45.73 13.42 8.40
N ASN A 342 46.15 14.66 8.63
CA ASN A 342 47.56 15.02 8.79
C ASN A 342 48.08 14.84 10.23
N GLY A 343 47.20 14.46 11.17
CA GLY A 343 47.52 14.22 12.58
C GLY A 343 47.39 15.45 13.48
N ILE A 344 46.90 16.57 12.95
CA ILE A 344 46.55 17.78 13.66
C ILE A 344 45.05 18.02 13.41
N ALA A 345 44.29 18.36 14.44
CA ALA A 345 42.89 18.73 14.23
C ALA A 345 42.82 20.05 13.45
N ASP A 346 41.91 20.18 12.49
CA ASP A 346 41.76 21.35 11.62
C ASP A 346 41.62 22.65 12.43
N ALA A 347 40.90 22.59 13.56
CA ALA A 347 40.73 23.74 14.48
C ALA A 347 42.03 24.16 15.21
N CYS A 348 43.07 23.32 15.17
CA CYS A 348 44.37 23.51 15.81
C CYS A 348 45.48 23.81 14.82
N GLU A 349 45.18 23.81 13.53
CA GLU A 349 46.12 24.21 12.50
C GLU A 349 46.30 25.72 12.51
N VAL A 350 47.54 26.16 12.34
CA VAL A 350 47.80 27.53 11.93
C VAL A 350 47.50 27.53 10.43
N SER A 351 46.52 28.32 9.97
CA SER A 351 46.13 28.33 8.55
C SER A 351 47.38 28.45 7.70
N ASN A 352 47.66 27.42 6.89
CA ASN A 352 48.78 27.49 5.96
C ASN A 352 48.41 28.54 4.91
N PRO A 353 49.15 29.66 4.80
CA PRO A 353 48.82 30.69 3.82
C PRO A 353 48.82 30.16 2.37
N ALA A 354 49.47 29.03 2.12
CA ALA A 354 49.47 28.34 0.83
C ALA A 354 48.21 27.48 0.54
N ASP A 355 47.39 27.15 1.54
CA ASP A 355 46.07 26.53 1.35
C ASP A 355 45.04 27.64 1.10
N VAL A 356 45.06 28.14 -0.14
CA VAL A 356 44.30 29.33 -0.54
C VAL A 356 42.80 29.04 -0.65
N ASN A 357 42.41 27.77 -0.75
CA ASN A 357 41.03 27.35 -0.88
C ASN A 357 40.41 26.89 0.47
N GLY A 358 41.25 26.63 1.48
CA GLY A 358 40.88 26.34 2.86
C GLY A 358 40.37 24.91 3.07
N ASP A 359 40.80 23.96 2.24
CA ASP A 359 40.42 22.54 2.34
C ASP A 359 41.39 21.70 3.20
N GLY A 360 42.41 22.35 3.77
CA GLY A 360 43.39 21.77 4.66
C GLY A 360 44.56 21.08 3.94
N VAL A 361 44.67 21.16 2.62
CA VAL A 361 45.74 20.47 1.85
C VAL A 361 46.21 21.30 0.66
N VAL A 362 47.49 21.66 0.63
CA VAL A 362 48.06 22.45 -0.48
C VAL A 362 48.27 21.58 -1.71
N ASN A 363 47.36 21.69 -2.68
CA ASN A 363 47.34 20.83 -3.85
C ASN A 363 47.02 21.58 -5.16
N ALA A 364 46.65 20.81 -6.20
CA ALA A 364 46.34 21.37 -7.51
C ALA A 364 45.12 22.31 -7.50
N ALA A 365 44.21 22.17 -6.54
CA ALA A 365 43.09 23.08 -6.34
C ALA A 365 43.56 24.48 -5.93
N ASP A 366 44.48 24.57 -4.97
CA ASP A 366 45.10 25.83 -4.53
C ASP A 366 45.89 26.49 -5.66
N LEU A 367 46.67 25.68 -6.38
CA LEU A 367 47.42 26.14 -7.54
C LEU A 367 46.50 26.73 -8.61
N ALA A 368 45.37 26.09 -8.89
CA ALA A 368 44.42 26.57 -9.88
C ALA A 368 43.83 27.93 -9.48
N GLN A 369 43.61 28.16 -8.19
CA GLN A 369 43.13 29.43 -7.66
C GLN A 369 44.21 30.52 -7.73
N VAL A 370 45.45 30.26 -7.30
CA VAL A 370 46.57 31.21 -7.44
C VAL A 370 46.83 31.60 -8.90
N LEU A 371 46.76 30.64 -9.83
CA LEU A 371 46.90 30.93 -11.26
C LEU A 371 45.69 31.69 -11.84
N GLY A 372 44.50 31.48 -11.28
CA GLY A 372 43.28 32.20 -11.66
C GLY A 372 43.33 33.68 -11.24
N ASP A 373 43.95 33.96 -10.09
CA ASP A 373 44.04 35.29 -9.49
C ASP A 373 45.34 36.04 -9.86
N TRP A 374 46.07 35.54 -10.85
CA TRP A 374 47.38 36.07 -11.26
C TRP A 374 47.36 37.56 -11.62
N GLY A 375 48.26 38.33 -10.99
CA GLY A 375 48.39 39.79 -11.19
C GLY A 375 47.29 40.62 -10.52
N THR A 376 46.47 40.02 -9.66
CA THR A 376 45.49 40.72 -8.83
C THR A 376 46.03 40.95 -7.42
N ASN A 377 45.23 41.57 -6.55
CA ASN A 377 45.51 41.74 -5.11
C ASN A 377 44.57 40.88 -4.24
N ALA A 378 44.21 39.70 -4.73
CA ALA A 378 43.36 38.77 -4.01
C ALA A 378 44.09 38.24 -2.77
N ALA A 379 43.69 38.71 -1.59
CA ALA A 379 44.35 38.40 -0.32
C ALA A 379 44.45 36.90 0.01
N ALA A 380 43.57 36.06 -0.55
CA ALA A 380 43.64 34.62 -0.34
C ALA A 380 44.75 33.96 -1.16
N SER A 381 45.20 34.56 -2.27
CA SER A 381 46.24 34.04 -3.17
C SER A 381 47.54 34.84 -3.14
N ASP A 382 47.56 35.97 -2.42
CA ASP A 382 48.74 36.78 -2.07
C ASP A 382 49.38 36.20 -0.81
N ILE A 383 50.07 35.07 -0.98
CA ILE A 383 50.57 34.19 0.09
C ILE A 383 51.67 34.87 0.90
N ASN A 384 52.43 35.79 0.28
CA ASN A 384 53.51 36.53 0.94
C ASN A 384 53.08 37.92 1.45
N ASP A 385 51.81 38.30 1.28
CA ASP A 385 51.22 39.60 1.64
C ASP A 385 51.96 40.82 1.03
N ASP A 386 52.54 40.69 -0.18
CA ASP A 386 53.25 41.80 -0.84
C ASP A 386 52.33 42.72 -1.68
N GLY A 387 51.06 42.34 -1.80
CA GLY A 387 50.00 43.10 -2.45
C GLY A 387 49.74 42.71 -3.90
N THR A 388 50.44 41.72 -4.46
CA THR A 388 50.22 41.23 -5.84
C THR A 388 50.45 39.73 -5.96
N VAL A 389 49.46 38.99 -6.48
CA VAL A 389 49.60 37.55 -6.77
C VAL A 389 50.55 37.33 -7.96
N ASP A 390 51.77 36.84 -7.69
CA ASP A 390 52.79 36.62 -8.71
C ASP A 390 53.62 35.32 -8.53
N ALA A 391 54.76 35.25 -9.21
CA ALA A 391 55.64 34.08 -9.17
C ALA A 391 56.20 33.79 -7.77
N GLN A 392 56.23 34.77 -6.87
CA GLN A 392 56.65 34.60 -5.48
C GLN A 392 55.58 33.87 -4.66
N ASP A 393 54.29 34.15 -4.89
CA ASP A 393 53.19 33.40 -4.26
C ASP A 393 53.14 31.97 -4.76
N LEU A 394 53.30 31.78 -6.06
CA LEU A 394 53.42 30.44 -6.63
C LEU A 394 54.60 29.66 -6.03
N ALA A 395 55.74 30.32 -5.82
CA ALA A 395 56.89 29.68 -5.18
C ALA A 395 56.60 29.29 -3.72
N SER A 396 55.88 30.15 -2.98
CA SER A 396 55.44 29.87 -1.61
C SER A 396 54.44 28.70 -1.56
N LEU A 397 53.48 28.65 -2.50
CA LEU A 397 52.54 27.54 -2.63
C LEU A 397 53.25 26.22 -2.92
N LEU A 398 54.17 26.20 -3.88
CA LEU A 398 54.91 25.00 -4.25
C LEU A 398 55.87 24.53 -3.14
N ALA A 399 56.33 25.44 -2.27
CA ALA A 399 57.18 25.09 -1.13
C ALA A 399 56.43 24.27 -0.08
N GLU A 400 55.13 24.50 0.04
CA GLU A 400 54.24 23.83 1.00
C GLU A 400 53.39 22.72 0.37
N TRP A 401 53.72 22.29 -0.86
CA TRP A 401 52.97 21.28 -1.60
C TRP A 401 52.96 19.91 -0.90
N GLY A 402 51.76 19.39 -0.59
CA GLY A 402 51.63 18.09 0.07
C GLY A 402 50.27 17.87 0.70
#